data_AF-A0AAV5U6D2-F1
#
_entry.id   AF-A0AAV5U6D2-F1
#
_cell.length_a   1.000
_cell.length_b   1.000
_cell.length_c   1.000
_cell.angle_alpha   90.00
_cell.angle_beta   90.00
_cell.angle_gamma   90.00
#
_symmetry.space_group_name_H-M   'P 1'
#
loop_
_entity.id
_entity.type
_entity.pdbx_description
1 polymer ?
#
loop_
_entity_poly.entity_id
_entity_poly.type
_entity_poly.pdbx_seq_one_letter_code
_entity_poly.pdbx_strand_id
1 'polypeptide(L)'
;MSEDLCPVIDQASRSVEFNIIIFMKIVICFGGAAFLLRQWRVHGVRFLGHKNSRVLFHAYYSIFVILGITTGSLYLIDFVRLRFTCVSLDFRLVISLRGIVVSALLSAHLILIMLSLERLYSSIFPARFERSSAQWLTAAASISVVAAATSFVMWFLTDGFWLFTASPVAHTNTRVPGNANQFVFSTDPSLLGRQIFLECTTLTHSFPLVMAMIIEWKVGRR
;
A
#
# COMPACT_ATOMS: atom_id res chain seq x y z
N MET A 1 0.52 9.08 25.55
CA MET A 1 0.42 7.60 25.53
C MET A 1 0.28 7.14 26.97
N SER A 2 -0.39 6.02 27.28
CA SER A 2 -0.23 5.45 28.63
C SER A 2 1.22 4.97 28.76
N GLU A 3 1.83 5.22 29.92
CA GLU A 3 3.22 4.86 30.21
C GLU A 3 3.50 3.35 29.99
N ASP A 4 2.44 2.54 30.03
CA ASP A 4 2.44 1.08 29.88
C ASP A 4 2.93 0.57 28.51
N LEU A 5 2.92 1.40 27.45
CA LEU A 5 3.32 0.97 26.11
C LEU A 5 4.77 1.31 25.75
N CYS A 6 5.41 2.21 26.48
CA CYS A 6 6.84 2.48 26.30
C CYS A 6 7.72 1.22 26.45
N PRO A 7 7.50 0.28 27.41
CA PRO A 7 8.34 -0.91 27.53
C PRO A 7 8.24 -1.87 26.34
N VAL A 8 7.08 -1.96 25.68
CA VAL A 8 6.90 -2.80 24.48
C VAL A 8 7.71 -2.24 23.30
N ILE A 9 7.71 -0.91 23.15
CA ILE A 9 8.50 -0.23 22.11
C ILE A 9 9.99 -0.37 22.39
N ASP A 10 10.42 -0.27 23.65
CA ASP A 10 11.81 -0.48 24.05
C ASP A 10 12.26 -1.93 23.82
N GLN A 11 11.39 -2.91 24.07
CA GLN A 11 11.68 -4.31 23.74
C GLN A 11 11.80 -4.51 22.22
N ALA A 12 10.90 -3.92 21.43
CA ALA A 12 10.95 -4.01 19.97
C ALA A 12 12.18 -3.29 19.38
N SER A 13 12.58 -2.15 19.93
CA SER A 13 13.74 -1.38 19.47
C SER A 13 15.05 -2.13 19.70
N ARG A 14 15.13 -2.94 20.76
CA ARG A 14 16.28 -3.81 21.07
C ARG A 14 16.33 -5.09 20.25
N SER A 15 15.22 -5.51 19.64
CA SER A 15 15.20 -6.71 18.78
C SER A 15 15.89 -6.44 17.44
N VAL A 16 17.07 -7.05 17.26
CA VAL A 16 17.84 -6.94 16.01
C VAL A 16 17.04 -7.48 14.81
N GLU A 17 16.35 -8.60 15.00
CA GLU A 17 15.51 -9.23 13.97
C GLU A 17 14.42 -8.28 13.47
N PHE A 18 13.70 -7.64 14.38
CA PHE A 18 12.63 -6.69 14.05
C PHE A 18 13.16 -5.47 13.30
N ASN A 19 14.30 -4.92 13.73
CA ASN A 19 14.96 -3.80 13.05
C ASN A 19 15.38 -4.16 11.62
N ILE A 20 15.95 -5.35 11.41
CA ILE A 20 16.36 -5.82 10.08
C ILE A 20 15.14 -5.94 9.17
N ILE A 21 14.04 -6.52 9.66
CA ILE A 21 12.80 -6.69 8.88
C ILE A 21 12.24 -5.33 8.44
N ILE A 22 12.12 -4.37 9.37
CA ILE A 22 11.63 -3.02 9.06
C ILE A 22 12.55 -2.33 8.05
N PHE A 23 13.87 -2.40 8.27
CA PHE A 23 14.84 -1.79 7.37
C PHE A 23 14.74 -2.38 5.95
N MET A 24 14.66 -3.70 5.84
CA MET A 24 14.46 -4.37 4.55
C MET A 24 13.19 -3.90 3.85
N LYS A 25 12.08 -3.75 4.58
CA LYS A 25 10.83 -3.24 4.03
C LYS A 25 10.95 -1.81 3.51
N ILE A 26 11.62 -0.93 4.25
CA ILE A 26 11.91 0.45 3.81
C ILE A 26 12.67 0.43 2.48
N VAL A 27 13.74 -0.37 2.40
CA VAL A 27 14.56 -0.50 1.20
C VAL A 27 13.75 -1.06 0.02
N ILE A 28 12.95 -2.10 0.23
CA ILE A 28 12.10 -2.69 -0.81
C ILE A 28 11.04 -1.70 -1.30
N CYS A 29 10.38 -0.97 -0.39
CA CYS A 29 9.31 -0.04 -0.74
C CYS A 29 9.84 1.18 -1.49
N PHE A 30 10.86 1.88 -0.96
CA PHE A 30 11.44 3.04 -1.63
C PHE A 30 12.26 2.67 -2.85
N GLY A 31 13.06 1.60 -2.76
CA GLY A 31 13.79 1.06 -3.89
C GLY A 31 12.84 0.64 -5.01
N GLY A 32 11.73 -0.02 -4.68
CA GLY A 32 10.69 -0.42 -5.63
C GLY A 32 10.00 0.77 -6.28
N ALA A 33 9.63 1.79 -5.51
CA ALA A 33 9.03 3.01 -6.06
C ALA A 33 10.01 3.77 -6.98
N ALA A 34 11.27 3.94 -6.56
CA ALA A 34 12.30 4.60 -7.37
C ALA A 34 12.59 3.82 -8.66
N PHE A 35 12.63 2.50 -8.57
CA PHE A 35 12.81 1.60 -9.70
C PHE A 35 11.65 1.71 -10.68
N LEU A 36 10.40 1.62 -10.20
CA LEU A 36 9.22 1.81 -11.04
C LEU A 36 9.19 3.19 -11.71
N LEU A 37 9.55 4.26 -11.00
CA LEU A 37 9.66 5.60 -11.59
C LEU A 37 10.71 5.66 -12.69
N ARG A 38 11.88 5.04 -12.47
CA ARG A 38 12.92 4.93 -13.50
C ARG A 38 12.43 4.13 -14.71
N GLN A 39 11.82 2.97 -14.48
CA GLN A 39 11.28 2.11 -15.53
C GLN A 39 10.21 2.85 -16.35
N TRP A 40 9.28 3.52 -15.66
CA TRP A 40 8.25 4.35 -16.28
C TRP A 40 8.89 5.46 -17.12
N ARG A 41 9.93 6.15 -16.62
CA ARG A 41 10.62 7.20 -17.38
C ARG A 41 11.33 6.66 -18.64
N VAL A 42 12.03 5.53 -18.53
CA VAL A 42 12.87 4.99 -19.61
C VAL A 42 12.03 4.27 -20.68
N HIS A 43 11.19 3.32 -20.27
CA HIS A 43 10.44 2.47 -21.19
C HIS A 43 9.06 3.06 -21.53
N GLY A 44 8.48 3.80 -20.58
CA GLY A 44 7.10 4.28 -20.68
C GLY A 44 6.12 3.13 -20.90
N VAL A 45 5.05 3.43 -21.61
CA VAL A 45 3.98 2.48 -21.94
C VAL A 45 3.87 2.23 -23.45
N ARG A 46 4.96 2.51 -24.19
CA ARG A 46 4.96 2.51 -25.66
C ARG A 46 4.66 1.13 -26.27
N PHE A 47 4.98 0.06 -25.55
CA PHE A 47 4.73 -1.32 -25.96
C PHE A 47 3.23 -1.67 -26.05
N LEU A 48 2.35 -0.92 -25.37
CA LEU A 48 0.91 -1.09 -25.52
C LEU A 48 0.48 -0.44 -26.84
N GLY A 49 -0.08 -1.22 -27.76
CA GLY A 49 -0.54 -0.72 -29.05
C GLY A 49 -1.69 0.29 -28.93
N HIS A 50 -2.60 0.05 -28.00
CA HIS A 50 -3.81 0.87 -27.86
C HIS A 50 -3.64 2.04 -26.89
N LYS A 51 -4.11 3.20 -27.34
CA LYS A 51 -4.07 4.47 -26.60
C LYS A 51 -4.81 4.43 -25.26
N ASN A 52 -5.93 3.70 -25.17
CA ASN A 52 -6.72 3.58 -23.94
C ASN A 52 -6.01 2.69 -22.90
N SER A 53 -5.49 1.52 -23.31
CA SER A 53 -4.69 0.68 -22.42
C SER A 53 -3.46 1.41 -21.87
N ARG A 54 -2.84 2.31 -22.64
CA ARG A 54 -1.72 3.15 -22.16
C ARG A 54 -2.12 4.03 -20.98
N VAL A 55 -3.30 4.65 -21.03
CA VAL A 55 -3.82 5.49 -19.93
C VAL A 55 -4.08 4.64 -18.69
N LEU A 56 -4.75 3.49 -18.83
CA LEU A 56 -4.98 2.57 -17.72
C LEU A 56 -3.67 2.08 -17.09
N PHE A 57 -2.66 1.79 -17.92
CA PHE A 57 -1.38 1.32 -17.43
C PHE A 57 -0.56 2.42 -16.76
N HIS A 58 -0.69 3.68 -17.20
CA HIS A 58 -0.14 4.83 -16.46
C HIS A 58 -0.79 4.98 -15.08
N ALA A 59 -2.12 4.87 -15.00
CA ALA A 59 -2.84 4.89 -13.72
C ALA A 59 -2.37 3.74 -12.82
N TYR A 60 -2.25 2.53 -13.36
CA TYR A 60 -1.70 1.37 -12.65
C TYR A 60 -0.30 1.65 -12.07
N TYR A 61 0.65 2.14 -12.88
CA TYR A 61 1.99 2.49 -12.38
C TYR A 61 1.95 3.56 -11.29
N SER A 62 1.14 4.61 -11.46
CA SER A 62 1.02 5.67 -10.46
C SER A 62 0.55 5.14 -9.11
N ILE A 63 -0.40 4.19 -9.10
CA ILE A 63 -0.90 3.54 -7.88
C ILE A 63 0.22 2.77 -7.19
N PHE A 64 1.06 2.03 -7.92
CA PHE A 64 2.17 1.30 -7.31
C PHE A 64 3.28 2.20 -6.77
N VAL A 65 3.55 3.33 -7.41
CA VAL A 65 4.46 4.34 -6.88
C VAL A 65 3.90 4.92 -5.59
N ILE A 66 2.62 5.30 -5.56
CA ILE A 66 1.95 5.80 -4.35
C ILE A 66 1.97 4.74 -3.24
N LEU A 67 1.68 3.48 -3.56
CA LEU A 67 1.73 2.35 -2.63
C LEU A 67 3.13 2.21 -2.02
N GLY A 68 4.17 2.21 -2.84
CA GLY A 68 5.55 2.08 -2.40
C GLY A 68 6.00 3.25 -1.51
N ILE A 69 5.70 4.49 -1.90
CA ILE A 69 6.05 5.69 -1.12
C ILE A 69 5.29 5.73 0.21
N THR A 70 3.98 5.46 0.19
CA THR A 70 3.13 5.50 1.40
C THR A 70 3.56 4.41 2.39
N THR A 71 3.77 3.19 1.90
CA THR A 71 4.21 2.06 2.73
C THR A 71 5.62 2.28 3.27
N GLY A 72 6.54 2.76 2.43
CA GLY A 72 7.90 3.10 2.84
C GLY A 72 7.92 4.20 3.90
N SER A 73 7.07 5.22 3.75
CA SER A 73 6.93 6.30 4.72
C SER A 73 6.38 5.80 6.06
N LEU A 74 5.40 4.89 6.05
CA LEU A 74 4.87 4.26 7.26
C LEU A 74 5.99 3.52 8.02
N TYR A 75 6.74 2.67 7.33
CA TYR A 75 7.84 1.93 7.98
C TYR A 75 9.00 2.84 8.40
N LEU A 76 9.28 3.92 7.66
CA LEU A 76 10.27 4.91 8.06
C LEU A 76 9.85 5.62 9.34
N ILE A 77 8.59 6.01 9.45
CA ILE A 77 8.03 6.60 10.66
C ILE A 77 8.13 5.62 11.84
N ASP A 78 7.77 4.35 11.64
CA ASP A 78 7.92 3.33 12.68
C ASP A 78 9.39 3.11 13.06
N PHE A 79 10.32 3.12 12.10
CA PHE A 79 11.75 3.00 12.35
C PHE A 79 12.29 4.18 13.16
N VAL A 80 11.92 5.41 12.79
CA VAL A 80 12.24 6.64 13.53
C VAL A 80 11.69 6.54 14.96
N ARG A 81 10.45 6.09 15.11
CA ARG A 81 9.81 5.91 16.42
C ARG A 81 10.49 4.87 17.30
N LEU A 82 11.10 3.82 16.73
CA LEU A 82 11.90 2.87 17.49
C LEU A 82 13.19 3.48 18.04
N ARG A 83 13.69 4.57 17.44
CA ARG A 83 14.91 5.27 17.87
C ARG A 83 14.65 6.41 18.84
N PHE A 84 13.53 7.12 18.67
CA PHE A 84 13.14 8.20 19.57
C PHE A 84 12.19 7.68 20.65
N THR A 85 12.64 7.72 21.90
CA THR A 85 11.91 7.15 23.04
C THR A 85 10.50 7.71 23.16
N CYS A 86 9.52 6.82 23.04
CA CYS A 86 8.11 7.00 23.37
C CYS A 86 7.36 8.15 22.66
N VAL A 87 7.74 8.50 21.41
CA VAL A 87 6.95 9.41 20.58
C VAL A 87 5.66 8.72 20.12
N SER A 88 4.51 9.33 20.41
CA SER A 88 3.20 8.84 19.96
C SER A 88 2.87 9.38 18.57
N LEU A 89 2.51 8.48 17.65
CA LEU A 89 1.88 8.89 16.40
C LEU A 89 0.39 9.12 16.62
N ASP A 90 -0.19 10.07 15.88
CA ASP A 90 -1.64 10.18 15.79
C ASP A 90 -2.21 8.92 15.10
N PHE A 91 -3.19 8.30 15.73
CA PHE A 91 -3.90 7.12 15.25
C PHE A 91 -4.52 7.36 13.88
N ARG A 92 -5.04 8.58 13.68
CA ARG A 92 -5.70 9.02 12.45
C ARG A 92 -4.74 8.94 11.28
N LEU A 93 -3.48 9.30 11.51
CA LEU A 93 -2.43 9.22 10.50
C LEU A 93 -2.10 7.76 10.18
N VAL A 94 -1.97 6.91 11.19
CA VAL A 94 -1.70 5.47 11.00
C VAL A 94 -2.83 4.78 10.24
N ILE A 95 -4.09 5.00 10.64
CA ILE A 95 -5.25 4.47 9.92
C ILE A 95 -5.28 4.97 8.49
N SER A 96 -5.07 6.27 8.27
CA SER A 96 -5.13 6.85 6.93
C SER A 96 -4.06 6.27 6.02
N LEU A 97 -2.82 6.15 6.50
CA LEU A 97 -1.73 5.53 5.73
C LEU A 97 -2.03 4.06 5.41
N ARG A 98 -2.51 3.27 6.38
CA ARG A 98 -2.90 1.87 6.15
C ARG A 98 -4.08 1.76 5.19
N GLY A 99 -5.05 2.66 5.28
CA GLY A 99 -6.20 2.74 4.38
C GLY A 99 -5.81 3.07 2.95
N ILE A 100 -4.86 3.99 2.75
CA ILE A 100 -4.30 4.29 1.42
C ILE A 100 -3.63 3.04 0.82
N VAL A 101 -2.89 2.26 1.61
CA VAL A 101 -2.27 1.00 1.13
C VAL A 101 -3.32 0.00 0.65
N VAL A 102 -4.36 -0.26 1.45
CA VAL A 102 -5.44 -1.19 1.09
C VAL A 102 -6.24 -0.67 -0.11
N SER A 103 -6.53 0.64 -0.14
CA SER A 103 -7.19 1.29 -1.26
C SER A 103 -6.38 1.16 -2.54
N ALA A 104 -5.07 1.41 -2.51
CA ALA A 104 -4.20 1.31 -3.67
C ALA A 104 -4.19 -0.12 -4.23
N LEU A 105 -4.13 -1.14 -3.36
CA LEU A 105 -4.25 -2.53 -3.76
C LEU A 105 -5.59 -2.81 -4.45
N LEU A 106 -6.71 -2.39 -3.85
CA LEU A 106 -8.04 -2.59 -4.43
C LEU A 106 -8.17 -1.87 -5.79
N SER A 107 -7.74 -0.62 -5.88
CA SER A 107 -7.75 0.16 -7.13
C SER A 107 -6.90 -0.49 -8.21
N ALA A 108 -5.72 -1.02 -7.87
CA ALA A 108 -4.87 -1.73 -8.84
C ALA A 108 -5.57 -2.96 -9.42
N HIS A 109 -6.28 -3.74 -8.60
CA HIS A 109 -7.05 -4.91 -9.07
C HIS A 109 -8.20 -4.48 -9.99
N LEU A 110 -8.96 -3.45 -9.62
CA LEU A 110 -10.05 -2.93 -10.45
C LEU A 110 -9.55 -2.39 -11.80
N ILE A 111 -8.41 -1.71 -11.83
CA ILE A 111 -7.79 -1.25 -13.08
C ILE A 111 -7.32 -2.42 -13.95
N LEU A 112 -6.78 -3.49 -13.36
CA LEU A 112 -6.43 -4.70 -14.11
C LEU A 112 -7.65 -5.39 -14.73
N ILE A 113 -8.79 -5.40 -14.01
CA ILE A 113 -10.06 -5.90 -14.55
C ILE A 113 -10.51 -5.01 -15.72
N MET A 114 -10.46 -3.68 -15.57
CA MET A 114 -10.78 -2.75 -16.66
C MET A 114 -9.89 -2.96 -17.89
N LEU A 115 -8.58 -3.15 -17.68
CA LEU A 115 -7.63 -3.44 -18.76
C LEU A 115 -8.00 -4.76 -19.47
N SER A 116 -8.38 -5.78 -18.71
CA SER A 116 -8.79 -7.08 -19.26
C SER A 116 -10.09 -6.97 -20.08
N LEU A 117 -11.07 -6.21 -19.60
CA LEU A 117 -12.31 -5.93 -20.32
C LEU A 117 -12.07 -5.10 -21.58
N GLU A 118 -11.16 -4.13 -21.53
CA GLU A 118 -10.81 -3.31 -22.70
C GLU A 118 -10.14 -4.15 -23.79
N ARG A 119 -9.22 -5.06 -23.42
CA ARG A 119 -8.62 -6.00 -24.36
C ARG A 119 -9.62 -6.99 -24.93
N LEU A 120 -10.53 -7.50 -24.11
CA LEU A 120 -11.62 -8.36 -24.57
C LEU A 120 -12.56 -7.63 -25.53
N TYR A 121 -12.88 -6.37 -25.23
CA TYR A 121 -13.70 -5.53 -26.12
C TYR A 121 -12.98 -5.27 -27.44
N SER A 122 -11.68 -4.99 -27.41
CA SER A 122 -10.86 -4.80 -28.61
C SER A 122 -10.77 -6.05 -29.48
N SER A 123 -10.77 -7.26 -28.90
CA SER A 123 -10.73 -8.51 -29.67
C SER A 123 -12.07 -8.84 -30.31
N ILE A 124 -13.19 -8.52 -29.65
CA ILE A 124 -14.54 -8.79 -30.18
C ILE A 124 -14.94 -7.76 -31.24
N PHE A 125 -14.59 -6.48 -31.07
CA PHE A 125 -15.03 -5.39 -31.95
C PHE A 125 -13.88 -4.51 -32.47
N PRO A 126 -12.90 -5.07 -33.22
CA PRO A 126 -11.70 -4.35 -33.63
C PRO A 126 -11.99 -3.10 -34.47
N ALA A 127 -12.89 -3.21 -35.47
CA ALA A 127 -13.22 -2.09 -36.36
C ALA A 127 -13.89 -0.91 -35.64
N ARG A 128 -14.69 -1.19 -34.59
CA ARG A 128 -15.34 -0.14 -33.78
C ARG A 128 -14.34 0.52 -32.84
N PHE A 129 -13.43 -0.29 -32.30
CA PHE A 129 -12.41 0.15 -31.37
C PHE A 129 -11.40 1.10 -32.04
N GLU A 130 -10.96 0.81 -33.26
CA GLU A 130 -10.05 1.68 -34.02
C GLU A 130 -10.66 3.06 -34.32
N ARG A 131 -11.98 3.13 -34.52
CA ARG A 131 -12.68 4.35 -34.91
C ARG A 131 -12.98 5.30 -33.73
N SER A 132 -12.97 4.79 -32.50
CA SER A 132 -13.37 5.54 -31.30
C SER A 132 -12.37 5.35 -30.15
N SER A 133 -11.29 6.13 -30.14
CA SER A 133 -10.39 6.20 -28.98
C SER A 133 -10.85 7.29 -28.00
N ALA A 134 -11.75 6.95 -27.08
CA ALA A 134 -12.20 7.87 -26.03
C ALA A 134 -11.23 7.91 -24.83
N GLN A 135 -9.99 8.38 -25.06
CA GLN A 135 -8.93 8.38 -24.03
C GLN A 135 -9.35 9.12 -22.75
N TRP A 136 -10.05 10.25 -22.89
CA TRP A 136 -10.56 11.04 -21.77
C TRP A 136 -11.57 10.29 -20.92
N LEU A 137 -12.44 9.49 -21.56
CA LEU A 137 -13.41 8.66 -20.85
C LEU A 137 -12.69 7.57 -20.04
N THR A 138 -11.66 6.95 -20.61
CA THR A 138 -10.82 5.98 -19.90
C THR A 138 -10.08 6.61 -18.72
N ALA A 139 -9.55 7.82 -18.89
CA ALA A 139 -8.92 8.57 -17.80
C ALA A 139 -9.91 8.87 -16.68
N ALA A 140 -11.09 9.41 -17.01
CA ALA A 140 -12.15 9.71 -16.06
C ALA A 140 -12.62 8.45 -15.31
N ALA A 141 -12.77 7.33 -16.02
CA ALA A 141 -13.13 6.05 -15.43
C ALA A 141 -12.04 5.52 -14.48
N SER A 142 -10.76 5.67 -14.83
CA SER A 142 -9.67 5.25 -13.93
C SER A 142 -9.62 6.08 -12.65
N ILE A 143 -9.85 7.40 -12.74
CA ILE A 143 -9.90 8.29 -11.59
C ILE A 143 -11.12 7.97 -10.72
N SER A 144 -12.28 7.73 -11.32
CA SER A 144 -13.49 7.39 -10.57
C SER A 144 -13.36 6.05 -9.83
N VAL A 145 -12.70 5.06 -10.44
CA VAL A 145 -12.39 3.78 -9.78
C VAL A 145 -11.47 3.97 -8.59
N VAL A 146 -10.43 4.78 -8.70
CA VAL A 146 -9.52 5.09 -7.58
C VAL A 146 -10.29 5.81 -6.48
N ALA A 147 -11.03 6.87 -6.80
CA ALA A 147 -11.80 7.65 -5.83
C ALA A 147 -12.88 6.80 -5.12
N ALA A 148 -13.60 5.95 -5.86
CA ALA A 148 -14.61 5.06 -5.30
C ALA A 148 -13.99 4.01 -4.37
N ALA A 149 -12.88 3.39 -4.77
CA ALA A 149 -12.16 2.43 -3.94
C ALA A 149 -11.61 3.07 -2.66
N THR A 150 -11.03 4.27 -2.75
CA THR A 150 -10.54 5.00 -1.56
C THR A 150 -11.69 5.37 -0.63
N SER A 151 -12.79 5.88 -1.18
CA SER A 151 -13.97 6.23 -0.38
C SER A 151 -14.56 5.00 0.31
N PHE A 152 -14.69 3.89 -0.40
CA PHE A 152 -15.17 2.62 0.13
C PHE A 152 -14.27 2.12 1.27
N VAL A 153 -12.96 2.00 1.04
CA VAL A 153 -12.02 1.48 2.04
C VAL A 153 -11.96 2.40 3.27
N MET A 154 -11.91 3.71 3.08
CA MET A 154 -11.89 4.66 4.21
C MET A 154 -13.18 4.63 5.00
N TRP A 155 -14.34 4.51 4.34
CA TRP A 155 -15.63 4.37 5.02
C TRP A 155 -15.66 3.16 5.96
N PHE A 156 -15.23 1.99 5.47
CA PHE A 156 -15.20 0.77 6.29
C PHE A 156 -14.14 0.81 7.39
N LEU A 157 -12.94 1.32 7.11
CA LEU A 157 -11.86 1.38 8.11
C LEU A 157 -12.15 2.37 9.25
N THR A 158 -12.96 3.40 8.98
CA THR A 158 -13.21 4.49 9.92
C THR A 158 -14.60 4.41 10.54
N ASP A 159 -15.33 3.33 10.28
CA ASP A 159 -16.71 3.10 10.75
C ASP A 159 -17.60 4.30 10.40
N GLY A 160 -17.65 4.66 9.11
CA GLY A 160 -18.38 5.83 8.64
C GLY A 160 -17.78 7.17 9.11
N PHE A 161 -16.45 7.26 9.20
CA PHE A 161 -15.69 8.40 9.72
C PHE A 161 -15.88 8.70 11.22
N TRP A 162 -16.61 7.85 11.97
CA TRP A 162 -16.80 7.99 13.41
C TRP A 162 -15.48 7.92 14.19
N LEU A 163 -14.53 7.09 13.73
CA LEU A 163 -13.20 6.97 14.33
C LEU A 163 -12.34 8.24 14.19
N PHE A 164 -12.70 9.17 13.31
CA PHE A 164 -12.04 10.48 13.21
C PHE A 164 -12.63 11.53 14.14
N THR A 165 -13.87 11.38 14.62
CA THR A 165 -14.49 12.33 15.55
C THR A 165 -14.21 11.96 17.00
N ALA A 166 -14.24 10.65 17.32
CA ALA A 166 -13.77 10.16 18.60
C ALA A 166 -12.24 10.30 18.69
N SER A 167 -11.71 10.70 19.84
CA SER A 167 -10.27 10.74 20.11
C SER A 167 -9.87 9.52 20.95
N PRO A 168 -9.64 8.33 20.37
CA PRO A 168 -8.99 7.27 21.09
C PRO A 168 -7.47 7.49 21.00
N VAL A 169 -6.82 7.47 22.15
CA VAL A 169 -5.37 7.45 22.28
C VAL A 169 -4.80 6.40 21.32
N ALA A 170 -3.90 6.84 20.45
CA ALA A 170 -3.38 6.03 19.38
C ALA A 170 -2.58 4.83 19.88
N HIS A 171 -2.96 3.65 19.42
CA HIS A 171 -2.11 2.47 19.44
C HIS A 171 -1.81 2.09 18.00
N THR A 172 -0.55 1.82 17.67
CA THR A 172 -0.16 1.12 16.43
C THR A 172 -0.55 -0.36 16.45
N ASN A 173 -1.06 -0.81 17.60
CA ASN A 173 -1.67 -2.11 17.82
C ASN A 173 -3.08 -2.11 17.20
N THR A 174 -3.53 -3.23 16.63
CA THR A 174 -4.87 -3.44 16.02
C THR A 174 -6.04 -3.33 17.02
N ARG A 175 -5.82 -2.75 18.20
CA ARG A 175 -6.83 -2.53 19.24
C ARG A 175 -7.82 -1.47 18.78
N VAL A 176 -8.95 -1.92 18.26
CA VAL A 176 -10.19 -1.13 18.23
C VAL A 176 -10.71 -1.02 19.67
N PRO A 177 -11.22 0.14 20.13
CA PRO A 177 -11.69 0.33 21.50
C PRO A 177 -12.69 -0.74 21.99
N GLY A 178 -13.47 -1.36 21.09
CA GLY A 178 -14.40 -2.45 21.42
C GLY A 178 -13.75 -3.76 21.89
N ASN A 179 -12.48 -4.01 21.56
CA ASN A 179 -11.76 -5.26 21.87
C ASN A 179 -10.59 -5.07 22.85
N ALA A 180 -10.39 -3.87 23.40
CA ALA A 180 -9.25 -3.56 24.25
C ALA A 180 -9.15 -4.47 25.49
N ASN A 181 -10.29 -4.94 26.00
CA ASN A 181 -10.39 -5.75 27.23
C ASN A 181 -10.37 -7.26 26.96
N GLN A 182 -10.60 -7.70 25.72
CA GLN A 182 -10.57 -9.13 25.37
C GLN A 182 -9.15 -9.65 25.12
N PHE A 183 -8.20 -8.75 24.81
CA PHE A 183 -6.81 -9.11 24.61
C PHE A 183 -5.98 -8.63 25.81
N VAL A 184 -5.96 -9.45 26.86
CA VAL A 184 -5.02 -9.33 27.99
C VAL A 184 -3.63 -9.68 27.48
N PHE A 185 -2.89 -8.66 27.05
CA PHE A 185 -1.59 -8.79 26.39
C PHE A 185 -0.40 -8.94 27.36
N SER A 186 -0.63 -8.93 28.69
CA SER A 186 0.45 -8.83 29.67
C SER A 186 1.10 -10.17 30.07
N THR A 187 0.63 -11.31 29.56
CA THR A 187 1.13 -12.63 30.01
C THR A 187 1.60 -13.57 28.88
N ASP A 188 1.51 -13.18 27.60
CA ASP A 188 1.88 -14.05 26.48
C ASP A 188 3.31 -13.75 25.97
N PRO A 189 4.29 -14.66 26.12
CA PRO A 189 5.68 -14.50 25.66
C PRO A 189 5.88 -14.50 24.13
N SER A 190 4.85 -14.23 23.32
CA SER A 190 5.03 -14.11 21.86
C SER A 190 4.40 -12.87 21.24
N LEU A 191 4.20 -11.80 22.01
CA LEU A 191 3.78 -10.49 21.49
C LEU A 191 4.68 -10.00 20.33
N LEU A 192 5.99 -10.04 20.57
CA LEU A 192 7.00 -9.73 19.55
C LEU A 192 6.95 -10.72 18.40
N GLY A 193 6.78 -12.02 18.68
CA GLY A 193 6.66 -13.07 17.66
C GLY A 193 5.43 -12.91 16.76
N ARG A 194 4.27 -12.53 17.31
CA ARG A 194 3.05 -12.22 16.56
C ARG A 194 3.23 -10.97 15.70
N GLN A 195 3.88 -9.93 16.24
CA GLN A 195 4.20 -8.75 15.44
C GLN A 195 5.14 -9.10 14.29
N ILE A 196 6.23 -9.83 14.55
CA ILE A 196 7.17 -10.30 13.52
C ILE A 196 6.42 -11.12 12.45
N PHE A 197 5.55 -12.05 12.86
CA PHE A 197 4.74 -12.84 11.93
C PHE A 197 3.83 -11.97 11.05
N LEU A 198 3.16 -10.98 11.65
CA LEU A 198 2.30 -10.05 10.92
C LEU A 198 3.11 -9.15 9.97
N GLU A 199 4.30 -8.74 10.38
CA GLU A 199 5.23 -8.03 9.52
C GLU A 199 5.71 -8.92 8.36
N CYS A 200 5.97 -10.21 8.59
CA CYS A 200 6.34 -11.13 7.53
C CYS A 200 5.19 -11.37 6.54
N THR A 201 3.95 -11.51 7.00
CA THR A 201 2.79 -11.75 6.10
C THR A 201 2.44 -10.51 5.27
N THR A 202 2.62 -9.31 5.82
CA THR A 202 2.42 -8.04 5.08
C THR A 202 3.50 -7.77 4.03
N LEU A 203 4.56 -8.57 3.98
CA LEU A 203 5.57 -8.49 2.90
C LEU A 203 4.95 -8.80 1.52
N THR A 204 3.84 -9.54 1.49
CA THR A 204 3.04 -9.79 0.27
C THR A 204 2.53 -8.50 -0.38
N HIS A 205 2.33 -7.41 0.37
CA HIS A 205 1.94 -6.12 -0.20
C HIS A 205 3.05 -5.49 -1.07
N SER A 206 4.31 -5.88 -0.82
CA SER A 206 5.46 -5.47 -1.62
C SER A 206 5.73 -6.39 -2.81
N PHE A 207 5.02 -7.52 -2.91
CA PHE A 207 5.22 -8.51 -3.98
C PHE A 207 5.14 -7.91 -5.39
N PRO A 208 4.22 -7.00 -5.72
CA PRO A 208 4.19 -6.37 -7.04
C PRO A 208 5.45 -5.52 -7.32
N LEU A 209 6.01 -4.85 -6.30
CA LEU A 209 7.26 -4.09 -6.42
C LEU A 209 8.45 -5.02 -6.65
N VAL A 210 8.53 -6.11 -5.90
CA VAL A 210 9.58 -7.13 -6.04
C VAL A 210 9.49 -7.79 -7.43
N MET A 211 8.29 -8.12 -7.89
CA MET A 211 8.07 -8.68 -9.21
C MET A 211 8.48 -7.71 -10.32
N ALA A 212 8.18 -6.42 -10.19
CA ALA A 212 8.63 -5.41 -11.14
C ALA A 212 10.16 -5.37 -11.25
N MET A 213 10.88 -5.42 -10.12
CA MET A 213 12.35 -5.51 -10.09
C MET A 213 12.86 -6.77 -10.80
N ILE A 214 12.26 -7.94 -10.51
CA ILE A 214 12.67 -9.23 -11.09
C ILE A 214 12.46 -9.22 -12.62
N ILE A 215 11.33 -8.71 -13.09
CA ILE A 215 10.99 -8.68 -14.51
C ILE A 215 12.01 -7.84 -15.28
N GLU A 216 12.32 -6.63 -14.83
CA GLU A 216 13.31 -5.78 -15.50
C GLU A 216 14.71 -6.39 -15.40
N TRP A 217 15.09 -6.97 -14.26
CA TRP A 217 16.40 -7.61 -14.14
C TRP A 217 16.58 -8.77 -15.14
N LYS A 218 15.54 -9.57 -15.38
CA LYS A 218 15.58 -10.67 -16.35
C LYS A 218 15.45 -10.21 -17.80
N VAL A 219 14.57 -9.25 -18.09
CA VAL A 219 14.22 -8.86 -19.47
C VAL A 219 15.12 -7.74 -20.01
N GLY A 220 15.58 -6.82 -19.15
CA GLY A 220 16.39 -5.67 -19.52
C GLY A 220 17.88 -5.94 -19.74
N ARG A 221 18.33 -7.20 -19.66
CA ARG A 221 19.72 -7.62 -19.93
C ARG A 221 19.98 -8.04 -21.40
N ARG A 222 19.09 -7.70 -22.32
CA ARG A 222 19.30 -7.84 -23.77
C ARG A 222 19.69 -6.51 -24.37
#